data_AF-A0A0U5MDT1-F1
#
_entry.id   AF-A0A0U5MDT1-F1
#
_cell.length_a   1.000
_cell.length_b   1.000
_cell.length_c   1.000
_cell.angle_alpha   90.00
_cell.angle_beta   90.00
_cell.angle_gamma   90.00
#
_symmetry.space_group_name_H-M   'P 1'
#
loop_
_entity.id
_entity.type
_entity.pdbx_description
1 polymer ?
#
loop_
_entity_poly.entity_id
_entity_poly.type
_entity_poly.pdbx_seq_one_letter_code
_entity_poly.pdbx_strand_id
1 'polypeptide(L)'
;MLIWRDAMAIGQPDIDHARKHVIGRINDFERALGTSGPHIALGLFLTGLYEETSTAFSREEKIQRECSFPFTEPHHREHAALLEKVEVMKEQYDELDARSDCTLLVRELAMLAKEWITVHIVQSDLKLKPYWLNHNGIYLRGQR
;
A
#
# COMPACT_ATOMS: atom_id res chain seq x y z
N MET A 1 1.47 3.01 -15.96
CA MET A 1 0.34 2.30 -15.32
C MET A 1 0.83 0.95 -14.81
N LEU A 2 0.68 0.71 -13.52
CA LEU A 2 0.95 -0.55 -12.85
C LEU A 2 -0.17 -1.55 -13.16
N ILE A 3 0.20 -2.80 -13.41
CA ILE A 3 -0.76 -3.88 -13.73
C ILE A 3 -0.62 -4.94 -12.64
N TRP A 4 -1.74 -5.27 -11.98
CA TRP A 4 -1.80 -6.38 -11.04
C TRP A 4 -1.40 -7.68 -11.72
N ARG A 5 -0.60 -8.50 -11.05
CA ARG A 5 -0.24 -9.84 -11.50
C ARG A 5 -0.49 -10.82 -10.38
N ASP A 6 -0.89 -12.04 -10.70
CA ASP A 6 -1.14 -13.10 -9.69
C ASP A 6 0.11 -13.43 -8.86
N ALA A 7 1.30 -13.11 -9.36
CA ALA A 7 2.54 -13.19 -8.60
C ALA A 7 2.56 -12.27 -7.35
N MET A 8 1.78 -11.18 -7.35
CA MET A 8 1.63 -10.25 -6.23
C MET A 8 0.62 -10.75 -5.18
N ALA A 9 -0.13 -11.81 -5.49
CA ALA A 9 -1.14 -12.34 -4.58
C ALA A 9 -0.50 -13.19 -3.47
N ILE A 10 -0.97 -13.00 -2.24
CA ILE A 10 -0.73 -13.91 -1.12
C ILE A 10 -1.65 -15.11 -1.16
N GLY A 11 -2.85 -14.96 -1.71
CA GLY A 11 -3.91 -15.96 -1.60
C GLY A 11 -4.77 -15.77 -0.34
N GLN A 12 -4.72 -14.60 0.28
CA GLN A 12 -5.72 -14.16 1.27
C GLN A 12 -6.55 -13.04 0.61
N PRO A 13 -7.87 -13.24 0.40
CA PRO A 13 -8.68 -12.33 -0.41
C PRO A 13 -8.72 -10.87 0.05
N ASP A 14 -8.76 -10.61 1.36
CA ASP A 14 -8.83 -9.26 1.91
C ASP A 14 -7.52 -8.49 1.70
N ILE A 15 -6.38 -9.16 1.91
CA ILE A 15 -5.06 -8.59 1.67
C ILE A 15 -4.86 -8.32 0.17
N ASP A 16 -5.19 -9.30 -0.67
CA ASP A 16 -5.06 -9.17 -2.12
C ASP A 16 -5.96 -8.05 -2.68
N HIS A 17 -7.16 -7.88 -2.11
CA HIS A 17 -8.06 -6.78 -2.44
C HIS A 17 -7.46 -5.42 -2.01
N ALA A 18 -6.97 -5.29 -0.79
CA ALA A 18 -6.37 -4.06 -0.30
C ALA A 18 -5.17 -3.61 -1.17
N ARG A 19 -4.32 -4.54 -1.59
CA ARG A 19 -3.17 -4.24 -2.47
C ARG A 19 -3.59 -3.82 -3.86
N LYS A 20 -4.59 -4.49 -4.45
CA LYS A 20 -5.19 -4.07 -5.73
C LYS A 20 -5.75 -2.66 -5.64
N HIS A 21 -6.39 -2.33 -4.52
CA HIS A 21 -6.94 -0.99 -4.27
C HIS A 21 -5.85 0.08 -4.22
N VAL A 22 -4.76 -0.15 -3.47
CA VAL A 22 -3.60 0.77 -3.45
C VAL A 22 -2.99 0.94 -4.85
N ILE A 23 -2.79 -0.16 -5.59
CA ILE A 23 -2.31 -0.10 -6.98
C ILE A 23 -3.27 0.69 -7.89
N GLY A 24 -4.58 0.54 -7.69
CA GLY A 24 -5.61 1.31 -8.37
C GLY A 24 -5.47 2.81 -8.10
N ARG A 25 -5.38 3.20 -6.81
CA ARG A 25 -5.16 4.60 -6.40
C ARG A 25 -3.88 5.18 -7.01
N ILE A 26 -2.77 4.43 -7.04
CA ILE A 26 -1.52 4.87 -7.70
C ILE A 26 -1.74 5.11 -9.19
N ASN A 27 -2.46 4.22 -9.88
CA ASN A 27 -2.76 4.40 -11.29
C ASN A 27 -3.64 5.62 -11.56
N ASP A 28 -4.61 5.89 -10.70
CA ASP A 28 -5.49 7.04 -10.84
C ASP A 28 -4.78 8.35 -10.51
N PHE A 29 -3.87 8.35 -9.53
CA PHE A 29 -2.95 9.45 -9.27
C PHE A 29 -2.11 9.80 -10.51
N GLU A 30 -1.38 8.82 -11.07
CA GLU A 30 -0.53 9.01 -12.26
C GLU A 30 -1.34 9.52 -13.46
N ARG A 31 -2.56 8.98 -13.67
CA ARG A 31 -3.46 9.42 -14.74
C ARG A 31 -3.91 10.86 -14.54
N ALA A 32 -4.33 11.21 -13.32
CA ALA A 32 -4.83 12.54 -12.99
C ALA A 32 -3.73 13.60 -13.12
N LEU A 33 -2.47 13.28 -12.81
CA LEU A 33 -1.34 14.20 -13.04
C LEU A 33 -1.26 14.67 -14.50
N GLY A 34 -1.50 13.78 -15.45
CA GLY A 34 -1.45 14.10 -16.89
C GLY A 34 -2.75 14.67 -17.48
N THR A 35 -3.88 14.56 -16.79
CA THR A 35 -5.21 14.85 -17.38
C THR A 35 -6.03 15.89 -16.63
N SER A 36 -5.95 15.89 -15.30
CA SER A 36 -6.77 16.72 -14.41
C SER A 36 -5.94 17.73 -13.60
N GLY A 37 -4.61 17.53 -13.55
CA GLY A 37 -3.68 18.38 -12.83
C GLY A 37 -3.35 17.89 -11.41
N PRO A 38 -2.34 18.50 -10.77
CA PRO A 38 -1.70 17.97 -9.58
C PRO A 38 -2.58 17.99 -8.33
N HIS A 39 -3.37 19.05 -8.12
CA HIS A 39 -4.30 19.15 -6.98
C HIS A 39 -5.35 18.03 -6.96
N ILE A 40 -5.92 17.72 -8.12
CA ILE A 40 -6.91 16.64 -8.26
C ILE A 40 -6.24 15.28 -8.05
N ALA A 41 -5.05 15.08 -8.61
CA ALA A 41 -4.30 13.84 -8.44
C ALA A 41 -3.99 13.55 -6.95
N LEU A 42 -3.49 14.56 -6.22
CA LEU A 42 -3.21 14.46 -4.79
C LEU A 42 -4.47 14.09 -3.99
N GLY A 43 -5.59 14.79 -4.23
CA GLY A 43 -6.85 14.52 -3.55
C GLY A 43 -7.36 13.10 -3.80
N LEU A 44 -7.37 12.65 -5.05
CA LEU A 44 -7.78 11.28 -5.40
C LEU A 44 -6.97 10.21 -4.66
N PHE A 45 -5.67 10.46 -4.45
CA PHE A 45 -4.82 9.51 -3.74
C PHE A 45 -5.01 9.58 -2.22
N LEU A 46 -4.96 10.77 -1.62
CA LEU A 46 -4.86 10.98 -0.18
C LEU A 46 -6.21 10.90 0.54
N THR A 47 -7.33 11.24 -0.12
CA THR A 47 -8.65 11.22 0.52
C THR A 47 -9.04 9.80 0.94
N GLY A 48 -9.29 9.62 2.24
CA GLY A 48 -9.67 8.35 2.85
C GLY A 48 -8.55 7.32 2.97
N LEU A 49 -7.35 7.62 2.47
CA LEU A 49 -6.25 6.63 2.37
C LEU A 49 -5.82 6.12 3.75
N TYR A 50 -5.68 7.00 4.73
CA TYR A 50 -5.25 6.63 6.08
C TYR A 50 -6.19 5.60 6.72
N GLU A 51 -7.49 5.88 6.73
CA GLU A 51 -8.50 5.01 7.36
C GLU A 51 -8.57 3.64 6.66
N GLU A 52 -8.57 3.65 5.33
CA GLU A 52 -8.59 2.43 4.50
C GLU A 52 -7.33 1.57 4.74
N THR A 53 -6.15 2.20 4.74
CA THR A 53 -4.87 1.49 4.90
C THR A 53 -4.64 1.02 6.34
N SER A 54 -4.98 1.82 7.34
CA SER A 54 -4.90 1.43 8.75
C SER A 54 -5.77 0.21 9.05
N THR A 55 -6.99 0.19 8.48
CA THR A 55 -7.88 -0.97 8.57
C THR A 55 -7.29 -2.20 7.85
N ALA A 56 -6.71 -2.03 6.67
CA ALA A 56 -6.08 -3.10 5.92
C ALA A 56 -4.86 -3.68 6.64
N PHE A 57 -3.98 -2.83 7.16
CA PHE A 57 -2.80 -3.22 7.94
C PHE A 57 -3.18 -3.96 9.22
N SER A 58 -4.21 -3.49 9.93
CA SER A 58 -4.73 -4.20 11.12
C SER A 58 -5.20 -5.63 10.81
N ARG A 59 -5.81 -5.84 9.64
CA ARG A 59 -6.24 -7.17 9.18
C ARG A 59 -5.05 -8.02 8.77
N GLU A 60 -4.12 -7.46 8.01
CA GLU A 60 -2.89 -8.16 7.62
C GLU A 60 -2.09 -8.61 8.85
N GLU A 61 -1.89 -7.75 9.84
CA GLU A 61 -1.18 -8.10 11.07
C GLU A 61 -1.87 -9.20 11.88
N LYS A 62 -3.21 -9.24 11.86
CA LYS A 62 -3.96 -10.34 12.47
C LYS A 62 -3.62 -11.65 11.77
N ILE A 63 -3.62 -11.66 10.44
CA ILE A 63 -3.27 -12.84 9.62
C ILE A 63 -1.81 -13.26 9.85
N GLN A 64 -0.88 -12.29 9.93
CA GLN A 64 0.52 -12.55 10.24
C GLN A 64 0.67 -13.28 11.60
N ARG A 65 -0.09 -12.88 12.62
CA ARG A 65 -0.11 -13.57 13.92
C ARG A 65 -0.70 -14.98 13.82
N GLU A 66 -1.81 -15.14 13.11
CA GLU A 66 -2.49 -16.45 12.94
C GLU A 66 -1.59 -17.50 12.28
N CYS A 67 -0.82 -17.11 11.26
CA CYS A 67 0.11 -18.03 10.59
C CYS A 67 1.52 -18.04 11.19
N SER A 68 1.73 -17.45 12.37
CA SER A 68 3.04 -17.38 13.05
C SER A 68 4.17 -16.80 12.17
N PHE A 69 3.86 -15.73 11.43
CA PHE A 69 4.81 -15.04 10.58
C PHE A 69 5.96 -14.44 11.42
N PRO A 70 7.22 -14.80 11.17
CA PRO A 70 8.33 -14.43 12.07
C PRO A 70 8.74 -12.95 11.98
N PHE A 71 8.28 -12.23 10.95
CA PHE A 71 8.64 -10.82 10.73
C PHE A 71 7.51 -9.84 11.09
N THR A 72 6.54 -10.25 11.93
CA THR A 72 5.41 -9.43 12.38
C THR A 72 5.84 -8.06 12.91
N GLU A 73 6.81 -8.04 13.81
CA GLU A 73 7.23 -6.81 14.50
C GLU A 73 7.97 -5.83 13.56
N PRO A 74 8.96 -6.25 12.75
CA PRO A 74 9.49 -5.40 11.68
C PRO A 74 8.41 -4.89 10.71
N HIS A 75 7.47 -5.75 10.32
CA HIS A 75 6.43 -5.39 9.35
C HIS A 75 5.43 -4.37 9.94
N HIS A 76 5.05 -4.51 11.21
CA HIS A 76 4.23 -3.52 11.91
C HIS A 76 4.87 -2.12 11.93
N ARG A 77 6.19 -2.03 12.10
CA ARG A 77 6.90 -0.74 12.01
C ARG A 77 6.88 -0.13 10.62
N GLU A 78 6.92 -0.96 9.58
CA GLU A 78 6.76 -0.49 8.19
C GLU A 78 5.35 0.07 7.97
N HIS A 79 4.30 -0.60 8.48
CA HIS A 79 2.93 -0.08 8.45
C HIS A 79 2.81 1.28 9.16
N ALA A 80 3.35 1.38 10.38
CA ALA A 80 3.31 2.61 11.16
C ALA A 80 4.00 3.77 10.41
N ALA A 81 5.18 3.51 9.82
CA ALA A 81 5.90 4.51 9.04
C ALA A 81 5.16 4.94 7.75
N LEU A 82 4.45 4.02 7.10
CA LEU A 82 3.61 4.36 5.94
C LEU A 82 2.41 5.21 6.34
N LEU A 83 1.74 4.88 7.45
CA LEU A 83 0.62 5.65 7.97
C LEU A 83 1.04 7.07 8.38
N GLU A 84 2.18 7.20 9.06
CA GLU A 84 2.74 8.51 9.42
C GLU A 84 3.03 9.37 8.18
N LYS A 85 3.65 8.79 7.14
CA LYS A 85 3.88 9.50 5.87
C LYS A 85 2.57 9.94 5.21
N VAL A 86 1.54 9.09 5.21
CA VAL A 86 0.22 9.42 4.64
C VAL A 86 -0.45 10.54 5.42
N GLU A 87 -0.39 10.49 6.75
CA GLU A 87 -0.95 11.51 7.63
C GLU A 87 -0.29 12.87 7.39
N VAL A 88 1.04 12.93 7.41
CA VAL A 88 1.80 14.16 7.14
C VAL A 88 1.48 14.72 5.76
N MET A 89 1.46 13.88 4.72
CA MET A 89 1.12 14.34 3.37
C MET A 89 -0.33 14.82 3.26
N LYS A 90 -1.25 14.22 4.01
CA LYS A 90 -2.66 14.63 4.06
C LYS A 90 -2.81 15.99 4.74
N GLU A 91 -2.13 16.21 5.86
CA GLU A 91 -2.10 17.50 6.54
C GLU A 91 -1.53 18.59 5.63
N GLN A 92 -0.38 18.33 5.00
CA GLN A 92 0.22 19.24 4.02
C GLN A 92 -0.73 19.56 2.87
N TYR A 93 -1.46 18.55 2.36
CA TYR A 93 -2.45 18.75 1.30
C TYR A 93 -3.62 19.64 1.74
N ASP A 94 -4.12 19.44 2.97
CA ASP A 94 -5.27 20.20 3.51
C ASP A 94 -4.95 21.68 3.76
N GLU A 95 -3.67 22.00 3.96
CA GLU A 95 -3.20 23.38 4.08
C GLU A 95 -3.06 24.10 2.74
N LEU A 96 -3.08 23.38 1.61
CA LEU A 96 -2.95 23.99 0.29
C LEU A 96 -4.24 24.69 -0.15
N ASP A 97 -4.08 25.88 -0.72
CA ASP A 97 -5.15 26.49 -1.51
C ASP A 97 -5.08 26.05 -2.98
N ALA A 98 -6.14 26.33 -3.75
CA ALA A 98 -6.24 25.94 -5.15
C ALA A 98 -5.15 26.55 -6.08
N ARG A 99 -4.42 27.57 -5.62
CA ARG A 99 -3.34 28.22 -6.39
C ARG A 99 -1.95 27.87 -5.88
N SER A 100 -1.85 27.12 -4.79
CA SER A 100 -0.59 26.75 -4.16
C SER A 100 0.22 25.84 -5.09
N ASP A 101 1.52 26.09 -5.14
CA ASP A 101 2.45 25.18 -5.79
C ASP A 101 2.57 23.90 -4.97
N CYS A 102 2.07 22.81 -5.54
CA CYS A 102 2.08 21.48 -4.93
C CYS A 102 3.12 20.54 -5.54
N THR A 103 4.08 21.07 -6.32
CA THR A 103 5.10 20.27 -7.02
C THR A 103 5.92 19.39 -6.06
N LEU A 104 6.26 19.92 -4.89
CA LEU A 104 7.01 19.16 -3.88
C LEU A 104 6.18 17.97 -3.36
N LEU A 105 4.94 18.21 -2.96
CA LEU A 105 4.04 17.19 -2.43
C LEU A 105 3.71 16.11 -3.47
N VAL A 106 3.54 16.49 -4.75
CA VAL A 106 3.41 15.53 -5.86
C VAL A 106 4.63 14.62 -5.96
N ARG A 107 5.84 15.18 -5.85
CA ARG A 107 7.09 14.39 -5.90
C ARG A 107 7.19 13.44 -4.71
N GLU A 108 6.84 13.91 -3.52
CA GLU A 108 6.84 13.10 -2.30
C GLU A 108 5.84 11.94 -2.37
N LEU A 109 4.62 12.20 -2.84
CA LEU A 109 3.62 11.16 -3.07
C LEU A 109 4.08 10.15 -4.12
N ALA A 110 4.69 10.59 -5.22
CA ALA A 110 5.25 9.69 -6.23
C ALA A 110 6.36 8.78 -5.65
N MET A 111 7.20 9.31 -4.74
CA MET A 111 8.21 8.52 -4.03
C MET A 111 7.55 7.52 -3.07
N LEU A 112 6.54 7.95 -2.30
CA LEU A 112 5.76 7.08 -1.42
C LEU A 112 5.09 5.94 -2.22
N ALA A 113 4.44 6.25 -3.33
CA ALA A 113 3.80 5.25 -4.19
C ALA A 113 4.81 4.20 -4.68
N LYS A 114 6.00 4.63 -5.12
CA LYS A 114 7.08 3.73 -5.53
C LYS A 114 7.58 2.86 -4.37
N GLU A 115 7.80 3.45 -3.21
CA GLU A 115 8.24 2.74 -1.99
C GLU A 115 7.19 1.69 -1.58
N TRP A 116 5.91 2.08 -1.57
CA TRP A 116 4.79 1.21 -1.22
C TRP A 116 4.74 -0.04 -2.09
N ILE A 117 4.94 0.10 -3.40
CA ILE A 117 4.98 -1.07 -4.30
C ILE A 117 6.26 -1.88 -4.08
N THR A 118 7.41 -1.22 -4.23
CA THR A 118 8.69 -1.93 -4.40
C THR A 118 9.24 -2.49 -3.10
N VAL A 119 9.00 -1.82 -1.98
CA VAL A 119 9.47 -2.23 -0.66
C VAL A 119 8.36 -2.97 0.05
N HIS A 120 7.25 -2.30 0.35
CA HIS A 120 6.22 -2.90 1.20
C HIS A 120 5.51 -4.08 0.51
N ILE A 121 4.84 -3.88 -0.65
CA ILE A 121 4.09 -4.95 -1.34
C ILE A 121 5.00 -6.07 -1.87
N VAL A 122 6.14 -5.73 -2.48
CA VAL A 122 6.98 -6.74 -3.14
C VAL A 122 7.97 -7.40 -2.18
N GLN A 123 8.60 -6.66 -1.26
CA GLN A 123 9.66 -7.22 -0.41
C GLN A 123 9.17 -7.66 0.97
N SER A 124 8.12 -7.06 1.53
CA SER A 124 7.65 -7.38 2.89
C SER A 124 6.43 -8.29 2.85
N ASP A 125 5.34 -7.79 2.31
CA ASP A 125 4.06 -8.44 2.07
C ASP A 125 4.18 -9.82 1.43
N LEU A 126 4.90 -9.97 0.33
CA LEU A 126 5.03 -11.27 -0.36
C LEU A 126 5.70 -12.35 0.49
N LYS A 127 6.49 -11.99 1.52
CA LYS A 127 7.08 -12.97 2.44
C LYS A 127 6.02 -13.70 3.26
N LEU A 128 4.84 -13.11 3.45
CA LEU A 128 3.73 -13.73 4.18
C LEU A 128 3.11 -14.90 3.42
N LYS A 129 3.15 -14.89 2.08
CA LYS A 129 2.54 -15.89 1.20
C LYS A 129 2.82 -17.35 1.62
N PRO A 130 4.06 -17.82 1.73
CA PRO A 130 4.32 -19.21 2.09
C PRO A 130 3.77 -19.59 3.48
N TYR A 131 3.78 -18.65 4.45
CA TYR A 131 3.26 -18.91 5.79
C TYR A 131 1.74 -19.02 5.78
N TRP A 132 1.06 -18.13 5.07
CA TRP A 132 -0.40 -18.17 4.91
C TRP A 132 -0.86 -19.45 4.22
N LEU A 133 -0.21 -19.82 3.11
CA LEU A 133 -0.56 -21.03 2.37
C LEU A 133 -0.32 -22.30 3.21
N ASN A 134 0.83 -22.39 3.90
CA ASN A 134 1.12 -23.52 4.79
C ASN A 134 0.13 -23.63 5.96
N HIS A 135 -0.26 -22.49 6.57
CA HIS A 135 -1.27 -22.46 7.63
C HIS A 135 -2.63 -23.03 7.16
N ASN A 136 -2.97 -22.85 5.88
CA ASN A 136 -4.21 -23.34 5.28
C ASN A 136 -4.05 -24.70 4.58
N GLY A 137 -2.96 -25.43 4.82
CA GLY A 137 -2.72 -26.76 4.21
C GLY A 137 -2.46 -26.72 2.70
N ILE A 138 -2.17 -25.54 2.13
CA ILE A 138 -1.83 -25.36 0.72
C ILE A 138 -0.31 -25.35 0.60
N TYR A 139 0.26 -26.50 0.24
CA TYR A 139 1.72 -26.61 0.05
C TYR A 139 2.10 -26.18 -1.36
N LEU A 140 2.98 -25.18 -1.47
CA LEU A 140 3.59 -24.83 -2.75
C LEU A 140 4.46 -26.00 -3.23
N ARG A 141 4.13 -26.56 -4.40
CA ARG A 141 4.96 -27.59 -5.04
C ARG A 141 6.36 -27.02 -5.28
N GLY A 142 7.38 -27.56 -4.61
CA GLY A 142 8.79 -27.23 -4.92
C GLY A 142 9.73 -27.02 -3.74
N GLN A 143 9.29 -27.15 -2.49
CA GLN A 143 10.21 -27.18 -1.34
C GLN A 143 10.27 -28.59 -0.75
N ARG A 144 11.15 -29.42 -1.34
CA ARG A 144 11.79 -30.57 -0.70
C ARG A 144 13.29 -30.36 -0.79
#